data_AF-A0A1R1X0G8-F1
#
_entry.id   AF-A0A1R1X0G8-F1
#
_cell.length_a   1.000
_cell.length_b   1.000
_cell.length_c   1.000
_cell.angle_alpha   90.00
_cell.angle_beta   90.00
_cell.angle_gamma   90.00
#
_symmetry.space_group_name_H-M   'P 1'
#
loop_
_entity.id
_entity.type
_entity.pdbx_description
1 polymer ?
#
loop_
_entity_poly.entity_id
_entity_poly.type
_entity_poly.pdbx_seq_one_letter_code
_entity_poly.pdbx_strand_id
1 'polypeptide(L)'
;MYRPAIFHHIEYLAKIRNKALEPLYKELSSSRKYDKIVFMNDVLFCKNDILELIYQSDLQGSDFTCPLDIHGVGTNPPQIEFRDGWVARDIKGGFFYNKLDDLFDHEESKQRISQNLPFQVQSSWNGVAVLNAEPFYLKDTPIRFRRSKVGTNECSASECSLICNDFWSLGYGRIIVVPKILVSYNLRDVDLIDANYMNILKVKPSLEEKIKYIPGPEEVACRNLLEYNVLNASHNVTWTKYLSVDIKPL
;
A
#
# COMPACT_ATOMS: atom_id res chain seq x y z
N MET A 1 9.81 -23.65 1.21
CA MET A 1 11.02 -22.78 1.23
C MET A 1 11.43 -22.66 2.67
N TYR A 2 12.64 -23.05 3.04
CA TYR A 2 13.09 -23.01 4.44
C TYR A 2 13.54 -21.58 4.80
N ARG A 3 13.21 -21.09 6.00
CA ARG A 3 13.68 -19.81 6.53
C ARG A 3 15.10 -20.00 7.09
N PRO A 4 16.14 -19.36 6.54
CA PRO A 4 17.50 -19.49 7.08
C PRO A 4 17.60 -18.99 8.53
N ALA A 5 18.61 -19.44 9.26
CA ALA A 5 18.87 -18.96 10.64
C ALA A 5 19.34 -17.50 10.68
N ILE A 6 20.17 -17.10 9.71
CA ILE A 6 20.69 -15.73 9.56
C ILE A 6 20.28 -15.22 8.18
N PHE A 7 19.49 -14.14 8.14
CA PHE A 7 19.05 -13.51 6.91
C PHE A 7 18.57 -12.09 7.17
N HIS A 8 18.56 -11.24 6.15
CA HIS A 8 17.93 -9.92 6.22
C HIS A 8 16.42 -10.04 6.02
N HIS A 9 15.63 -9.58 7.00
CA HIS A 9 14.18 -9.81 7.05
C HIS A 9 13.46 -9.43 5.75
N ILE A 10 13.65 -8.20 5.28
CA ILE A 10 13.00 -7.68 4.07
C ILE A 10 13.46 -8.38 2.79
N GLU A 11 14.72 -8.81 2.73
CA GLU A 11 15.20 -9.53 1.55
C GLU A 11 14.56 -10.91 1.46
N TYR A 12 14.37 -11.57 2.60
CA TYR A 12 13.67 -12.85 2.66
C TYR A 12 12.18 -12.70 2.32
N LEU A 13 11.49 -11.71 2.88
CA LEU A 13 10.08 -11.45 2.54
C LEU A 13 9.92 -11.17 1.04
N ALA A 14 10.79 -10.33 0.47
CA ALA A 14 10.82 -10.07 -0.96
C ALA A 14 10.98 -11.36 -1.80
N LYS A 15 11.91 -12.26 -1.40
CA LYS A 15 12.09 -13.56 -2.06
C LYS A 15 10.83 -14.43 -1.98
N ILE A 16 10.15 -14.45 -0.83
CA ILE A 16 8.91 -15.23 -0.65
C ILE A 16 7.77 -14.67 -1.52
N ARG A 17 7.58 -13.35 -1.54
CA ARG A 17 6.55 -12.71 -2.36
C ARG A 17 6.80 -12.89 -3.86
N ASN A 18 8.06 -12.73 -4.31
CA ASN A 18 8.41 -13.01 -5.71
C ASN A 18 8.18 -14.46 -6.10
N LYS A 19 8.40 -15.41 -5.17
CA LYS A 19 8.08 -16.81 -5.40
C LYS A 19 6.58 -17.04 -5.60
N ALA A 20 5.72 -16.34 -4.84
CA ALA A 20 4.28 -16.38 -5.04
C ALA A 20 3.86 -15.84 -6.42
N LEU A 21 4.66 -14.94 -7.03
CA LEU A 21 4.43 -14.40 -8.36
C LEU A 21 5.00 -15.25 -9.51
N GLU A 22 5.76 -16.32 -9.23
CA GLU A 22 6.32 -17.17 -10.30
C GLU A 22 5.28 -17.70 -11.32
N PRO A 23 4.06 -18.12 -10.91
CA PRO A 23 3.03 -18.55 -11.86
C PRO A 23 2.68 -17.49 -12.89
N LEU A 24 2.71 -16.20 -12.52
CA LEU A 24 2.42 -15.07 -13.40
C LEU A 24 3.30 -15.09 -14.67
N TYR A 25 4.59 -15.39 -14.50
CA TYR A 25 5.56 -15.43 -15.61
C TYR A 25 5.52 -16.74 -16.39
N LYS A 26 5.25 -17.86 -15.70
CA LYS A 26 5.10 -19.19 -16.34
C LYS A 26 3.86 -19.25 -17.22
N GLU A 27 2.79 -18.58 -16.83
CA GLU A 27 1.55 -18.56 -17.61
C GLU A 27 1.61 -17.56 -18.76
N LEU A 28 2.39 -16.47 -18.63
CA LEU A 28 2.67 -15.56 -19.75
C LEU A 28 3.32 -16.29 -20.93
N SER A 29 4.26 -17.21 -20.68
CA SER A 29 4.87 -18.01 -21.76
C SER A 29 3.89 -18.99 -22.41
N SER A 30 2.79 -19.29 -21.73
CA SER A 30 1.66 -20.09 -22.23
C SER A 30 0.53 -19.21 -22.80
N SER A 31 0.85 -17.95 -23.16
CA SER A 31 -0.09 -16.96 -23.72
C SER A 31 -1.26 -16.59 -22.80
N ARG A 32 -1.16 -16.84 -21.49
CA ARG A 32 -2.12 -16.37 -20.50
C ARG A 32 -1.54 -15.18 -19.74
N LYS A 33 -2.13 -14.01 -19.97
CA LYS A 33 -1.76 -12.76 -19.31
C LYS A 33 -2.91 -12.34 -18.38
N TYR A 34 -2.57 -11.99 -17.14
CA TYR A 34 -3.53 -11.41 -16.19
C TYR A 34 -3.42 -9.90 -16.19
N ASP A 35 -4.54 -9.21 -16.02
CA ASP A 35 -4.60 -7.75 -15.93
C ASP A 35 -4.42 -7.25 -14.49
N LYS A 36 -4.85 -8.04 -13.50
CA LYS A 36 -4.77 -7.69 -12.08
C LYS A 36 -4.22 -8.81 -11.22
N ILE A 37 -3.57 -8.42 -10.12
CA ILE A 37 -3.09 -9.32 -9.08
C ILE A 37 -3.76 -8.91 -7.77
N VAL A 38 -4.51 -9.82 -7.15
CA VAL A 38 -4.98 -9.64 -5.77
C VAL A 38 -3.96 -10.29 -4.84
N PHE A 39 -3.19 -9.48 -4.13
CA PHE A 39 -2.14 -9.94 -3.24
C PHE A 39 -2.57 -9.75 -1.79
N MET A 40 -2.62 -10.82 -1.01
CA MET A 40 -3.11 -10.82 0.37
C MET A 40 -2.02 -11.31 1.33
N ASN A 41 -1.90 -10.64 2.48
CA ASN A 41 -1.19 -11.14 3.65
C ASN A 41 -2.10 -12.08 4.47
N ASP A 42 -1.69 -12.40 5.70
CA ASP A 42 -2.40 -13.14 6.73
C ASP A 42 -3.42 -12.29 7.51
N VAL A 43 -4.23 -11.50 6.79
CA VAL A 43 -5.30 -10.68 7.38
C VAL A 43 -6.65 -11.37 7.37
N LEU A 44 -7.55 -10.87 8.22
CA LEU A 44 -8.98 -11.12 8.15
C LEU A 44 -9.58 -10.22 7.06
N PHE A 45 -10.38 -10.82 6.19
CA PHE A 45 -11.05 -10.13 5.09
C PHE A 45 -12.40 -10.77 4.80
N CYS A 46 -13.36 -9.98 4.31
CA CYS A 46 -14.60 -10.50 3.76
C CYS A 46 -14.51 -10.62 2.23
N LYS A 47 -15.25 -11.57 1.66
CA LYS A 47 -15.34 -11.73 0.19
C LYS A 47 -15.76 -10.42 -0.50
N ASN A 48 -16.76 -9.73 0.07
CA ASN A 48 -17.30 -8.50 -0.51
C ASN A 48 -16.27 -7.37 -0.49
N ASP A 49 -15.37 -7.34 0.49
CA ASP A 49 -14.28 -6.36 0.54
C ASP A 49 -13.31 -6.54 -0.63
N ILE A 50 -12.94 -7.79 -0.93
CA ILE A 50 -12.06 -8.07 -2.07
C ILE A 50 -12.72 -7.69 -3.39
N LEU A 51 -14.03 -7.96 -3.52
CA LEU A 51 -14.79 -7.56 -4.71
C LEU A 51 -14.90 -6.04 -4.82
N GLU A 52 -15.12 -5.32 -3.72
CA GLU A 52 -15.15 -3.85 -3.70
C GLU A 52 -13.77 -3.26 -4.04
N LEU A 53 -12.66 -3.83 -3.55
CA LEU A 53 -11.31 -3.40 -3.94
C LEU A 53 -11.06 -3.58 -5.44
N ILE A 54 -11.49 -4.70 -6.03
CA ILE A 54 -11.38 -4.93 -7.48
C ILE A 54 -12.25 -3.93 -8.26
N TYR A 55 -13.49 -3.73 -7.80
CA TYR A 55 -14.41 -2.76 -8.40
C TYR A 55 -13.84 -1.34 -8.36
N GLN A 56 -13.33 -0.89 -7.22
CA GLN A 56 -12.68 0.42 -7.09
C GLN A 56 -11.43 0.50 -7.95
N SER A 57 -10.66 -0.59 -8.06
CA SER A 57 -9.51 -0.64 -8.96
C SER A 57 -9.90 -0.35 -10.41
N ASP A 58 -11.02 -0.91 -10.88
CA ASP A 58 -11.57 -0.65 -12.23
C ASP A 58 -12.17 0.75 -12.35
N LEU A 59 -13.05 1.13 -11.43
CA LEU A 59 -13.75 2.43 -11.43
C LEU A 59 -12.77 3.60 -11.44
N GLN A 60 -11.74 3.51 -10.61
CA GLN A 60 -10.73 4.53 -10.43
C GLN A 60 -9.61 4.44 -11.48
N GLY A 61 -9.52 3.34 -12.24
CA GLY A 61 -8.40 3.08 -13.14
C GLY A 61 -7.06 3.12 -12.39
N SER A 62 -7.03 2.63 -11.15
CA SER A 62 -5.86 2.72 -10.27
C SER A 62 -4.87 1.59 -10.56
N ASP A 63 -3.58 1.88 -10.41
CA ASP A 63 -2.53 0.89 -10.55
C ASP A 63 -2.32 0.06 -9.29
N PHE A 64 -2.81 0.56 -8.16
CA PHE A 64 -2.62 -0.04 -6.85
C PHE A 64 -3.78 0.38 -5.93
N THR A 65 -4.56 -0.58 -5.43
CA THR A 65 -5.76 -0.34 -4.60
C THR A 65 -5.65 -1.09 -3.28
N CYS A 66 -5.70 -0.37 -2.16
CA CYS A 66 -5.55 -0.93 -0.82
C CYS A 66 -6.71 -0.57 0.11
N PRO A 67 -7.01 -1.38 1.15
CA PRO A 67 -7.92 -1.01 2.24
C PRO A 67 -7.19 -0.18 3.31
N LEU A 68 -7.81 0.01 4.48
CA LEU A 68 -7.13 0.45 5.71
C LEU A 68 -6.81 -0.75 6.61
N ASP A 69 -5.56 -0.83 7.08
CA ASP A 69 -5.11 -1.81 8.06
C ASP A 69 -5.26 -1.24 9.46
N ILE A 70 -6.13 -1.85 10.26
CA ILE A 70 -6.52 -1.34 11.58
C ILE A 70 -6.21 -2.32 12.70
N HIS A 71 -6.26 -1.79 13.91
CA HIS A 71 -6.30 -2.58 15.13
C HIS A 71 -7.15 -1.94 16.23
N GLY A 72 -7.73 -2.77 17.09
CA GLY A 72 -8.36 -2.29 18.31
C GLY A 72 -7.31 -1.96 19.36
N VAL A 73 -7.40 -0.79 19.99
CA VAL A 73 -6.58 -0.38 21.15
C VAL A 73 -7.47 0.00 22.33
N GLY A 74 -6.97 -0.19 23.56
CA GLY A 74 -7.74 0.05 24.79
C GLY A 74 -8.61 -1.16 25.20
N THR A 75 -9.39 -1.00 26.27
CA THR A 75 -10.08 -2.13 26.93
C THR A 75 -11.59 -2.05 26.96
N ASN A 76 -12.25 -0.87 26.86
CA ASN A 76 -13.71 -0.77 26.71
C ASN A 76 -14.24 0.70 26.51
N PRO A 77 -14.90 1.06 25.39
CA PRO A 77 -14.88 0.37 24.11
C PRO A 77 -13.49 0.52 23.45
N PRO A 78 -13.01 -0.49 22.71
CA PRO A 78 -11.76 -0.37 21.98
C PRO A 78 -11.88 0.70 20.89
N GLN A 79 -10.85 1.53 20.78
CA GLN A 79 -10.71 2.52 19.72
C GLN A 79 -10.06 1.87 18.50
N ILE A 80 -10.43 2.29 17.30
CA ILE A 80 -9.77 1.85 16.07
C ILE A 80 -8.59 2.78 15.79
N GLU A 81 -7.40 2.20 15.68
CA GLU A 81 -6.21 2.89 15.18
C GLU A 81 -5.72 2.24 13.88
N PHE A 82 -5.14 3.05 13.01
CA PHE A 82 -4.39 2.60 11.85
C PHE A 82 -3.05 1.97 12.28
N ARG A 83 -2.72 0.83 11.67
CA ARG A 83 -1.57 0.00 12.04
C ARG A 83 -0.36 0.24 11.14
N ASP A 84 -0.54 0.34 9.83
CA ASP A 84 0.54 0.22 8.85
C ASP A 84 1.29 1.54 8.57
N GLY A 85 1.57 2.29 9.64
CA GLY A 85 2.26 3.59 9.56
C GLY A 85 3.68 3.48 8.99
N TRP A 86 4.31 2.29 9.02
CA TRP A 86 5.63 2.10 8.43
C TRP A 86 5.60 2.11 6.89
N VAL A 87 4.54 1.54 6.29
CA VAL A 87 4.39 1.44 4.83
C VAL A 87 3.65 2.62 4.23
N ALA A 88 2.57 3.05 4.87
CA ALA A 88 1.68 4.02 4.28
C ALA A 88 2.26 5.43 4.25
N ARG A 89 2.10 6.10 3.11
CA ARG A 89 2.51 7.49 2.89
C ARG A 89 1.40 8.25 2.20
N ASP A 90 1.10 9.45 2.68
CA ASP A 90 0.15 10.32 2.01
C ASP A 90 0.69 10.79 0.65
N ILE A 91 -0.14 11.49 -0.12
CA ILE A 91 0.27 11.97 -1.44
C ILE A 91 1.34 13.09 -1.37
N LYS A 92 1.61 13.65 -0.18
CA LYS A 92 2.74 14.56 0.06
C LYS A 92 4.02 13.82 0.46
N GLY A 93 3.97 12.49 0.60
CA GLY A 93 5.11 11.66 0.99
C GLY A 93 5.33 11.55 2.51
N GLY A 94 4.42 12.09 3.32
CA GLY A 94 4.47 12.00 4.78
C GLY A 94 3.94 10.65 5.30
N PHE A 95 4.40 10.22 6.48
CA PHE A 95 3.87 9.02 7.14
C PHE A 95 2.39 9.15 7.48
N PHE A 96 1.65 8.04 7.40
CA PHE A 96 0.36 7.98 8.08
C PHE A 96 0.57 7.96 9.60
N TYR A 97 -0.31 8.65 10.31
CA TYR A 97 -0.49 8.59 11.76
C TYR A 97 -1.46 7.46 12.13
N ASN A 98 -1.63 7.21 13.43
CA ASN A 98 -2.49 6.12 13.90
C ASN A 98 -3.98 6.50 14.01
N LYS A 99 -4.31 7.80 14.16
CA LYS A 99 -5.69 8.22 14.40
C LYS A 99 -6.44 8.30 13.07
N LEU A 100 -7.53 7.54 12.90
CA LEU A 100 -8.30 7.51 11.64
C LEU A 100 -8.83 8.90 11.22
N ASP A 101 -9.18 9.73 12.19
CA ASP A 101 -9.72 11.07 12.03
C ASP A 101 -8.66 12.11 11.64
N ASP A 102 -7.37 11.74 11.78
CA ASP A 102 -6.21 12.59 11.53
C ASP A 102 -5.04 11.71 11.04
N LEU A 103 -5.25 11.00 9.92
CA LEU A 103 -4.28 10.02 9.41
C LEU A 103 -3.06 10.64 8.74
N PHE A 104 -3.15 11.84 8.21
CA PHE A 104 -2.08 12.43 7.39
C PHE A 104 -2.33 13.92 7.17
N ASP A 105 -1.36 14.65 6.61
CA ASP A 105 -1.44 16.11 6.43
C ASP A 105 -1.76 16.50 4.98
N HIS A 106 -2.86 15.96 4.42
CA HIS A 106 -3.36 16.34 3.09
C HIS A 106 -4.87 16.63 3.11
N GLU A 107 -5.22 17.90 2.88
CA GLU A 107 -6.59 18.42 3.02
C GLU A 107 -7.62 17.68 2.17
N GLU A 108 -7.37 17.45 0.88
CA GLU A 108 -8.34 16.73 0.03
C GLU A 108 -8.53 15.29 0.51
N SER A 109 -7.45 14.61 0.89
CA SER A 109 -7.55 13.25 1.40
C SER A 109 -8.31 13.20 2.73
N LYS A 110 -8.19 14.22 3.60
CA LYS A 110 -8.99 14.34 4.85
C LYS A 110 -10.48 14.51 4.54
N GLN A 111 -10.81 15.33 3.55
CA GLN A 111 -12.19 15.51 3.10
C GLN A 111 -12.78 14.22 2.50
N ARG A 112 -11.97 13.47 1.73
CA ARG A 112 -12.39 12.20 1.12
C ARG A 112 -12.60 11.10 2.16
N ILE A 113 -11.66 10.90 3.10
CA ILE A 113 -11.80 9.85 4.12
C ILE A 113 -12.98 10.09 5.06
N SER A 114 -13.25 11.34 5.46
CA SER A 114 -14.44 11.69 6.27
C SER A 114 -15.78 11.38 5.57
N GLN A 115 -15.74 11.19 4.25
CA GLN A 115 -16.88 10.82 3.42
C GLN A 115 -16.84 9.35 2.97
N ASN A 116 -15.92 8.55 3.51
CA ASN A 116 -15.63 7.18 3.09
C ASN A 116 -15.30 7.05 1.59
N LEU A 117 -14.71 8.09 0.98
CA LEU A 117 -14.34 8.06 -0.43
C LEU A 117 -12.88 7.63 -0.61
N PRO A 118 -12.55 6.92 -1.70
CA PRO A 118 -11.18 6.63 -2.06
C PRO A 118 -10.34 7.90 -2.19
N PHE A 119 -9.06 7.81 -1.83
CA PHE A 119 -8.10 8.90 -1.94
C PHE A 119 -6.73 8.42 -2.44
N GLN A 120 -6.02 9.28 -3.16
CA GLN A 120 -4.68 8.98 -3.69
C GLN A 120 -3.63 9.08 -2.58
N VAL A 121 -2.63 8.21 -2.66
CA VAL A 121 -1.52 8.10 -1.71
C VAL A 121 -0.21 7.88 -2.44
N GLN A 122 0.92 8.13 -1.78
CA GLN A 122 2.22 7.76 -2.34
C GLN A 122 2.50 6.27 -2.15
N SER A 123 2.14 5.69 -1.00
CA SER A 123 2.41 4.29 -0.70
C SER A 123 1.32 3.71 0.19
N SER A 124 0.90 2.49 -0.09
CA SER A 124 0.02 1.70 0.79
C SER A 124 0.14 0.22 0.46
N TRP A 125 -0.07 -0.65 1.46
CA TRP A 125 -0.16 -2.09 1.28
C TRP A 125 -1.27 -2.66 2.16
N ASN A 126 -1.25 -2.28 3.45
CA ASN A 126 -2.38 -2.40 4.36
C ASN A 126 -3.01 -3.81 4.37
N GLY A 127 -2.20 -4.85 4.25
CA GLY A 127 -2.61 -6.25 4.29
C GLY A 127 -3.14 -6.84 2.98
N VAL A 128 -3.80 -6.07 2.12
CA VAL A 128 -4.32 -6.52 0.81
C VAL A 128 -4.10 -5.46 -0.24
N ALA A 129 -3.65 -5.87 -1.43
CA ALA A 129 -3.49 -4.96 -2.56
C ALA A 129 -4.05 -5.57 -3.86
N VAL A 130 -4.84 -4.79 -4.60
CA VAL A 130 -5.17 -5.07 -5.99
C VAL A 130 -4.20 -4.27 -6.86
N LEU A 131 -3.35 -4.98 -7.61
CA LEU A 131 -2.26 -4.41 -8.39
C LEU A 131 -2.58 -4.51 -9.88
N ASN A 132 -2.27 -3.45 -10.63
CA ASN A 132 -2.10 -3.54 -12.07
C ASN A 132 -0.93 -4.50 -12.36
N ALA A 133 -1.18 -5.53 -13.16
CA ALA A 133 -0.20 -6.56 -13.45
C ALA A 133 0.83 -6.13 -14.51
N GLU A 134 0.52 -5.12 -15.34
CA GLU A 134 1.37 -4.67 -16.44
C GLU A 134 2.83 -4.40 -16.04
N PRO A 135 3.13 -3.69 -14.93
CA PRO A 135 4.50 -3.41 -14.52
C PRO A 135 5.35 -4.66 -14.26
N PHE A 136 4.74 -5.79 -13.92
CA PHE A 136 5.45 -7.05 -13.66
C PHE A 136 5.94 -7.73 -14.94
N TYR A 137 5.36 -7.39 -16.10
CA TYR A 137 5.65 -7.97 -17.41
C TYR A 137 6.56 -7.11 -18.29
N LEU A 138 6.98 -5.93 -17.83
CA LEU A 138 7.84 -5.04 -18.61
C LEU A 138 9.14 -5.76 -19.01
N LYS A 139 9.55 -5.57 -20.27
CA LYS A 139 10.69 -6.32 -20.85
C LYS A 139 12.03 -5.97 -20.20
N ASP A 140 12.27 -4.67 -19.99
CA ASP A 140 13.58 -4.18 -19.57
C ASP A 140 13.67 -4.02 -18.05
N THR A 141 12.59 -3.57 -17.41
CA THR A 141 12.55 -3.24 -15.96
C THR A 141 11.29 -3.78 -15.28
N PRO A 142 11.07 -5.11 -15.27
CA PRO A 142 9.90 -5.68 -14.64
C PRO A 142 9.93 -5.47 -13.12
N ILE A 143 8.81 -5.05 -12.54
CA ILE A 143 8.71 -4.85 -11.08
C ILE A 143 8.87 -6.18 -10.36
N ARG A 144 9.66 -6.18 -9.28
CA ARG A 144 9.83 -7.30 -8.35
C ARG A 144 9.89 -6.76 -6.94
N PHE A 145 9.38 -7.52 -5.97
CA PHE A 145 9.64 -7.20 -4.57
C PHE A 145 11.14 -7.25 -4.31
N ARG A 146 11.66 -6.30 -3.54
CA ARG A 146 13.08 -6.19 -3.27
C ARG A 146 13.32 -5.58 -1.90
N ARG A 147 14.58 -5.66 -1.49
CA ARG A 147 15.12 -4.85 -0.41
C ARG A 147 15.68 -3.54 -0.98
N SER A 148 15.81 -2.52 -0.13
CA SER A 148 16.56 -1.30 -0.41
C SER A 148 18.01 -1.59 -0.86
N LYS A 149 18.53 -0.75 -1.76
CA LYS A 149 19.86 -0.82 -2.35
C LYS A 149 20.92 -0.31 -1.37
N VAL A 150 21.73 -1.24 -0.86
CA VAL A 150 22.86 -0.94 0.04
C VAL A 150 23.88 -0.05 -0.67
N GLY A 151 24.48 0.90 0.04
CA GLY A 151 25.48 1.82 -0.52
C GLY A 151 24.90 2.96 -1.36
N THR A 152 23.58 3.16 -1.31
CA THR A 152 22.88 4.28 -1.96
C THR A 152 22.13 5.10 -0.91
N ASN A 153 21.56 6.24 -1.31
CA ASN A 153 20.65 7.02 -0.46
C ASN A 153 19.23 6.44 -0.41
N GLU A 154 19.02 5.23 -0.93
CA GLU A 154 17.71 4.59 -0.90
C GLU A 154 17.29 4.23 0.53
N CYS A 155 16.07 4.61 0.88
CA CYS A 155 15.56 4.41 2.23
C CYS A 155 15.44 2.93 2.61
N SER A 156 15.75 2.61 3.87
CA SER A 156 15.37 1.35 4.49
C SER A 156 13.85 1.32 4.64
N ALA A 157 13.21 0.41 3.93
CA ALA A 157 11.76 0.30 3.92
C ALA A 157 11.33 -1.15 3.71
N SER A 158 10.06 -1.43 3.99
CA SER A 158 9.48 -2.72 3.65
C SER A 158 9.50 -2.94 2.14
N GLU A 159 9.50 -4.20 1.72
CA GLU A 159 9.32 -4.54 0.31
C GLU A 159 7.97 -4.04 -0.25
N CYS A 160 6.97 -3.84 0.61
CA CYS A 160 5.67 -3.30 0.28
C CYS A 160 5.69 -1.78 0.02
N SER A 161 6.58 -1.03 0.69
CA SER A 161 6.81 0.39 0.37
C SER A 161 7.65 0.54 -0.89
N LEU A 162 8.68 -0.30 -1.03
CA LEU A 162 9.61 -0.24 -2.16
C LEU A 162 8.91 -0.54 -3.48
N ILE A 163 7.97 -1.49 -3.49
CA ILE A 163 7.19 -1.77 -4.70
C ILE A 163 6.29 -0.59 -5.08
N CYS A 164 5.72 0.16 -4.12
CA CYS A 164 4.99 1.40 -4.43
C CYS A 164 5.91 2.43 -5.12
N ASN A 165 7.13 2.60 -4.60
CA ASN A 165 8.12 3.48 -5.21
C ASN A 165 8.49 3.05 -6.63
N ASP A 166 8.63 1.73 -6.86
CA ASP A 166 8.93 1.18 -8.18
C ASP A 166 7.77 1.42 -9.16
N PHE A 167 6.52 1.28 -8.72
CA PHE A 167 5.33 1.64 -9.50
C PHE A 167 5.35 3.11 -9.93
N TRP A 168 5.57 4.03 -8.98
CA TRP A 168 5.71 5.45 -9.27
C TRP A 168 6.85 5.76 -10.24
N SER A 169 8.01 5.12 -10.07
CA SER A 169 9.19 5.34 -10.93
C SER A 169 8.97 4.96 -12.41
N LEU A 170 7.94 4.15 -12.67
CA LEU A 170 7.56 3.70 -14.00
C LEU A 170 6.27 4.39 -14.52
N GLY A 171 5.78 5.40 -13.78
CA GLY A 171 4.59 6.19 -14.11
C GLY A 171 3.25 5.53 -13.74
N TYR A 172 3.26 4.44 -12.97
CA TYR A 172 2.07 3.74 -12.47
C TYR A 172 1.68 4.24 -11.06
N GLY A 173 1.62 5.57 -10.92
CA GLY A 173 1.45 6.27 -9.63
C GLY A 173 0.01 6.41 -9.14
N ARG A 174 -0.96 5.76 -9.79
CA ARG A 174 -2.37 5.82 -9.36
C ARG A 174 -2.60 4.85 -8.20
N ILE A 175 -1.98 5.13 -7.06
CA ILE A 175 -2.08 4.35 -5.83
C ILE A 175 -3.16 4.97 -4.95
N ILE A 176 -4.13 4.16 -4.52
CA ILE A 176 -5.30 4.63 -3.79
C ILE A 176 -5.58 3.77 -2.56
N VAL A 177 -6.18 4.39 -1.55
CA VAL A 177 -6.77 3.70 -0.39
C VAL A 177 -8.29 3.81 -0.46
N VAL A 178 -8.99 2.70 -0.22
CA VAL A 178 -10.45 2.59 -0.14
C VAL A 178 -10.83 2.50 1.35
N PRO A 179 -11.20 3.62 2.01
CA PRO A 179 -11.38 3.66 3.46
C PRO A 179 -12.65 2.94 3.96
N LYS A 180 -13.57 2.57 3.05
CA LYS A 180 -14.73 1.75 3.37
C LYS A 180 -14.35 0.34 3.86
N ILE A 181 -13.14 -0.10 3.53
CA ILE A 181 -12.70 -1.48 3.77
C ILE A 181 -11.64 -1.45 4.85
N LEU A 182 -11.93 -2.13 5.95
CA LEU A 182 -11.02 -2.28 7.07
C LEU A 182 -10.57 -3.74 7.15
N VAL A 183 -9.27 -3.96 7.30
CA VAL A 183 -8.71 -5.30 7.55
C VAL A 183 -7.92 -5.29 8.86
N SER A 184 -7.80 -6.45 9.49
CA SER A 184 -6.99 -6.64 10.69
C SER A 184 -6.36 -8.02 10.72
N TYR A 185 -5.26 -8.15 11.47
CA TYR A 185 -4.61 -9.43 11.76
C TYR A 185 -5.17 -10.12 13.02
N ASN A 186 -6.06 -9.48 13.79
CA ASN A 186 -6.58 -10.04 15.04
C ASN A 186 -8.07 -10.32 14.99
N LEU A 187 -8.46 -11.53 15.39
CA LEU A 187 -9.88 -11.94 15.49
C LEU A 187 -10.70 -11.07 16.44
N ARG A 188 -10.07 -10.46 17.45
CA ARG A 188 -10.76 -9.55 18.38
C ARG A 188 -11.28 -8.27 17.72
N ASP A 189 -10.75 -7.91 16.56
CA ASP A 189 -11.10 -6.68 15.85
C ASP A 189 -12.28 -6.89 14.88
N VAL A 190 -12.81 -8.12 14.75
CA VAL A 190 -13.92 -8.44 13.83
C VAL A 190 -15.16 -7.60 14.15
N ASP A 191 -15.54 -7.49 15.42
CA ASP A 191 -16.71 -6.69 15.83
C ASP A 191 -16.54 -5.20 15.47
N LEU A 192 -15.31 -4.69 15.48
CA LEU A 192 -14.99 -3.31 15.07
C LEU A 192 -15.14 -3.13 13.55
N ILE A 193 -14.68 -4.10 12.78
CA ILE A 193 -14.83 -4.12 11.31
C ILE A 193 -16.31 -4.19 10.93
N ASP A 194 -17.07 -5.11 11.54
CA ASP A 194 -18.49 -5.30 11.26
C ASP A 194 -19.32 -4.07 11.62
N ALA A 195 -19.03 -3.44 12.77
CA ALA A 195 -19.69 -2.20 13.17
C ALA A 195 -19.44 -1.04 12.19
N ASN A 196 -18.29 -1.04 11.49
CA ASN A 196 -17.93 0.01 10.55
C ASN A 196 -18.87 0.05 9.32
N TYR A 197 -19.36 -1.10 8.84
CA TYR A 197 -20.30 -1.13 7.70
C TYR A 197 -21.56 -0.30 7.99
N MET A 198 -22.09 -0.37 9.21
CA MET A 198 -23.24 0.43 9.62
C MET A 198 -22.95 1.93 9.67
N ASN A 199 -21.70 2.32 9.92
CA ASN A 199 -21.29 3.73 9.89
C ASN A 199 -21.11 4.23 8.46
N ILE A 200 -20.56 3.41 7.57
CA ILE A 200 -20.39 3.75 6.15
C ILE A 200 -21.74 4.08 5.51
N LEU A 201 -22.78 3.27 5.79
CA LEU A 201 -24.12 3.47 5.22
C LEU A 201 -24.81 4.78 5.65
N LYS A 202 -24.35 5.42 6.73
CA LYS A 202 -24.91 6.68 7.23
C LYS A 202 -24.30 7.90 6.55
N VAL A 203 -23.14 7.76 5.93
CA VAL A 203 -22.40 8.87 5.32
C VAL A 203 -22.91 9.09 3.89
N LYS A 204 -23.29 10.33 3.59
CA LYS A 204 -23.66 10.77 2.24
C LYS A 204 -22.53 11.64 1.68
N PRO A 205 -21.73 11.15 0.72
CA PRO A 205 -20.67 11.94 0.14
C PRO A 205 -21.22 13.16 -0.60
N SER A 206 -20.55 14.30 -0.45
CA SER A 206 -20.73 15.50 -1.26
C SER A 206 -19.74 15.60 -2.43
N LEU A 207 -18.60 14.91 -2.34
CA LEU A 207 -17.60 14.82 -3.40
C LEU A 207 -17.90 13.65 -4.35
N GLU A 208 -17.41 13.75 -5.59
CA GLU A 208 -17.42 12.63 -6.53
C GLU A 208 -16.49 11.50 -6.04
N GLU A 209 -16.95 10.25 -6.17
CA GLU A 209 -16.17 9.08 -5.78
C GLU A 209 -14.91 8.91 -6.65
N LYS A 210 -14.98 9.29 -7.92
CA LYS A 210 -13.84 9.23 -8.84
C LYS A 210 -12.75 10.21 -8.41
N ILE A 211 -11.51 9.72 -8.30
CA ILE A 211 -10.35 10.54 -7.91
C ILE A 211 -9.85 11.32 -9.13
N LYS A 212 -9.50 12.59 -8.91
CA LYS A 212 -8.67 13.37 -9.83
C LYS A 212 -7.21 13.17 -9.42
N TYR A 213 -6.47 12.36 -10.18
CA TYR A 213 -5.08 12.07 -9.86
C TYR A 213 -4.19 13.31 -10.01
N ILE A 214 -3.26 13.46 -9.05
CA ILE A 214 -2.19 14.45 -9.09
C ILE A 214 -0.82 13.75 -9.16
N PRO A 215 0.22 14.44 -9.64
CA PRO A 215 1.59 13.96 -9.55
C PRO A 215 1.98 13.54 -8.13
N GLY A 216 2.90 12.58 -8.05
CA GLY A 216 3.44 12.12 -6.77
C GLY A 216 4.35 13.17 -6.13
N PRO A 217 4.69 12.98 -4.85
CA PRO A 217 5.56 13.92 -4.15
C PRO A 217 6.99 13.84 -4.70
N GLU A 218 7.71 14.97 -4.69
CA GLU A 218 9.13 14.99 -5.08
C GLU A 218 10.01 14.20 -4.11
N GLU A 219 9.66 14.23 -2.83
CA GLU A 219 10.38 13.56 -1.75
C GLU A 219 9.42 12.75 -0.87
N VAL A 220 9.93 11.69 -0.26
CA VAL A 220 9.18 10.86 0.69
C VAL A 220 9.89 10.79 2.03
N ALA A 221 9.13 10.84 3.11
CA ALA A 221 9.62 10.67 4.46
C ALA A 221 10.00 9.20 4.71
N CYS A 222 11.22 8.98 5.16
CA CYS A 222 11.74 7.63 5.35
C CYS A 222 12.92 7.60 6.33
N ARG A 223 13.48 6.41 6.55
CA ARG A 223 14.73 6.23 7.31
C ARG A 223 15.79 5.63 6.38
N ASN A 224 16.92 6.32 6.18
CA ASN A 224 17.93 5.89 5.22
C ASN A 224 18.65 4.59 5.60
N LEU A 225 19.07 3.81 4.59
CA LEU A 225 19.91 2.62 4.74
C LEU A 225 21.36 2.95 4.39
N LEU A 226 22.08 3.53 5.35
CA LEU A 226 23.50 3.86 5.18
C LEU A 226 24.36 2.58 5.22
N GLU A 227 25.55 2.62 4.62
CA GLU A 227 26.41 1.44 4.47
C GLU A 227 26.84 0.84 5.82
N TYR A 228 26.99 1.62 6.88
CA TYR A 228 27.25 1.12 8.23
C TYR A 228 26.00 0.51 8.91
N ASN A 229 24.83 0.69 8.30
CA ASN A 229 23.51 0.35 8.78
C ASN A 229 22.85 -0.75 7.91
N VAL A 230 23.64 -1.66 7.34
CA VAL A 230 23.14 -2.76 6.48
C VAL A 230 22.16 -3.69 7.19
N LEU A 231 21.97 -3.62 8.50
CA LEU A 231 21.01 -4.47 9.20
C LEU A 231 19.79 -3.71 9.71
N ASN A 232 19.97 -2.46 10.15
CA ASN A 232 18.95 -1.67 10.81
C ASN A 232 18.84 -0.29 10.14
N ALA A 233 17.62 0.23 10.01
CA ALA A 233 17.41 1.59 9.50
C ALA A 233 18.03 2.65 10.43
N SER A 234 18.39 3.81 9.88
CA SER A 234 18.70 5.00 10.68
C SER A 234 17.55 5.34 11.65
N HIS A 235 17.86 5.89 12.82
CA HIS A 235 16.84 6.39 13.75
C HIS A 235 16.21 7.71 13.27
N ASN A 236 16.93 8.50 12.48
CA ASN A 236 16.46 9.80 12.01
C ASN A 236 15.59 9.64 10.76
N VAL A 237 14.45 10.34 10.76
CA VAL A 237 13.64 10.52 9.57
C VAL A 237 14.31 11.53 8.66
N THR A 238 14.38 11.21 7.37
CA THR A 238 14.88 12.06 6.30
C THR A 238 13.83 12.13 5.20
N TRP A 239 13.82 13.24 4.47
CA TRP A 239 13.09 13.35 3.20
C TRP A 239 14.06 13.00 2.08
N THR A 240 13.63 12.17 1.14
CA THR A 240 14.50 11.67 0.08
C THR A 240 13.77 11.65 -1.24
N LYS A 241 14.44 12.18 -2.27
CA LYS A 241 13.95 12.17 -3.65
C LYS A 241 13.95 10.74 -4.19
N TYR A 242 12.76 10.19 -4.37
CA TYR A 242 12.57 8.80 -4.80
C TYR A 242 12.03 8.68 -6.23
N LEU A 243 11.38 9.73 -6.76
CA LEU A 243 10.49 9.61 -7.92
C LEU A 243 10.85 10.57 -9.07
N SER A 244 10.62 10.12 -10.30
CA SER A 244 10.42 10.96 -11.49
C SER A 244 8.93 11.23 -11.68
N VAL A 245 8.55 12.49 -11.91
CA VAL A 245 7.33 13.10 -11.33
C VAL A 245 6.06 13.00 -12.18
N ASP A 246 6.01 12.21 -13.25
CA ASP A 246 4.82 12.18 -14.13
C ASP A 246 4.10 10.82 -14.12
N ILE A 247 2.79 10.85 -13.90
CA ILE A 247 1.89 9.70 -14.04
C ILE A 247 1.59 9.49 -15.53
N LYS A 248 1.57 8.24 -15.99
CA LYS A 248 1.13 7.92 -17.35
C LYS A 248 -0.33 8.34 -17.58
N PRO A 249 -0.68 8.87 -18.76
CA PRO A 249 -2.08 9.08 -19.13
C PRO A 249 -2.90 7.79 -19.00
N LEU A 250 -4.19 7.95 -18.68
CA LEU A 250 -5.19 6.88 -18.74
C LEU A 250 -5.38 6.35 -20.16
#